data_AF-A0A932G8F8-F1
#
_entry.id   AF-A0A932G8F8-F1
#
_cell.length_a   1.000
_cell.length_b   1.000
_cell.length_c   1.000
_cell.angle_alpha   90.00
_cell.angle_beta   90.00
_cell.angle_gamma   90.00
#
_symmetry.space_group_name_H-M   'P 1'
#
loop_
_entity.id
_entity.type
_entity.pdbx_description
1 polymer ?
#
loop_
_entity_poly.entity_id
_entity_poly.type
_entity_poly.pdbx_seq_one_letter_code
_entity_poly.pdbx_strand_id
1 'polypeptide(L)'
;MRTAQQLKSHLLRRAGRLASLAALTVILLASPTPATALSDSQRACLGKAERHERKGWIYLHVEGAPRELGFQHGYLLAKEIAECLRVRRVMWENQSAMEWSWLVERSSKLFTPRVDAESLEEIDGIVEGLAAAGVKTSRDEIVAFNGYFELAWYWWPKEKKKIIEGGPSPARQACSSFVATGSFTADGGVVLAHNTMFDYPGADANVIIDLVPAKGQRILMQTFPGWIHSGTDFFITDAGLVGSETTIGDFEGFDEKAIPEFVRAV
;
A
#
# COMPACT_ATOMS: atom_id res chain seq x y z
N MET A 1 15.82 -32.13 -21.64
CA MET A 1 14.59 -32.43 -22.42
C MET A 1 13.51 -33.13 -21.57
N ARG A 2 13.11 -32.55 -20.42
CA ARG A 2 12.09 -33.16 -19.53
C ARG A 2 11.01 -32.17 -19.04
N THR A 3 10.94 -30.96 -19.59
CA THR A 3 10.14 -29.88 -19.00
C THR A 3 8.97 -29.38 -19.86
N ALA A 4 8.76 -29.91 -21.07
CA ALA A 4 7.60 -29.55 -21.91
C ALA A 4 6.40 -30.51 -21.75
N GLN A 5 6.60 -31.68 -21.13
CA GLN A 5 5.58 -32.74 -21.04
C GLN A 5 4.73 -32.64 -19.77
N GLN A 6 5.18 -31.90 -18.75
CA GLN A 6 4.40 -31.63 -17.52
C GLN A 6 3.40 -30.47 -17.68
N LEU A 7 3.60 -29.54 -18.63
CA LEU A 7 2.65 -28.45 -18.87
C LEU A 7 1.40 -28.89 -19.68
N LYS A 8 1.52 -29.92 -20.52
CA LYS A 8 0.38 -30.45 -21.32
C LYS A 8 -0.60 -31.30 -20.49
N SER A 9 -0.19 -31.88 -19.37
CA SER A 9 -1.05 -32.74 -18.54
C SER A 9 -2.03 -31.94 -17.68
N HIS A 10 -1.74 -30.66 -17.38
CA HIS A 10 -2.65 -29.78 -16.64
C HIS A 10 -3.77 -29.18 -17.50
N LEU A 11 -3.54 -28.99 -18.81
CA LEU A 11 -4.50 -28.36 -19.73
C LEU A 11 -5.57 -29.33 -20.28
N LEU A 12 -5.36 -30.65 -20.19
CA LEU A 12 -6.29 -31.66 -20.73
C LEU A 12 -7.21 -32.30 -19.67
N ARG A 13 -7.10 -31.93 -18.39
CA ARG A 13 -7.97 -32.47 -17.31
C ARG A 13 -9.27 -31.70 -17.08
N ARG A 14 -9.55 -30.63 -17.85
CA ARG A 14 -10.77 -29.82 -17.71
C ARG A 14 -11.92 -30.19 -18.63
N ALA A 15 -11.81 -31.26 -19.41
CA ALA A 15 -12.91 -31.74 -20.26
C ALA A 15 -13.32 -33.17 -19.87
N GLY A 16 -14.40 -33.29 -19.11
CA GLY A 16 -15.13 -34.55 -18.97
C GLY A 16 -15.43 -34.96 -17.53
N ARG A 17 -16.64 -34.63 -17.07
CA ARG A 17 -17.66 -35.54 -16.50
C ARG A 17 -18.68 -34.72 -15.70
N LEU A 18 -19.78 -34.39 -16.37
CA LEU A 18 -21.05 -34.08 -15.72
C LEU A 18 -21.63 -35.40 -15.21
N ALA A 19 -21.57 -35.61 -13.90
CA ALA A 19 -22.37 -36.61 -13.21
C ALA A 19 -22.91 -35.95 -11.94
N SER A 20 -24.22 -35.68 -11.96
CA SER A 20 -24.96 -35.06 -10.87
C SER A 20 -25.01 -36.00 -9.66
N LEU A 21 -24.26 -35.67 -8.60
CA LEU A 21 -24.57 -36.10 -7.24
C LEU A 21 -24.89 -34.84 -6.43
N ALA A 22 -26.14 -34.73 -5.97
CA ALA A 22 -26.56 -33.71 -5.03
C ALA A 22 -25.89 -34.00 -3.66
N ALA A 23 -24.70 -33.46 -3.45
CA ALA A 23 -24.07 -33.39 -2.14
C ALA A 23 -24.71 -32.22 -1.38
N LEU A 24 -25.43 -32.54 -0.30
CA LEU A 24 -25.96 -31.57 0.65
C LEU A 24 -24.76 -30.85 1.29
N THR A 25 -24.40 -29.70 0.73
CA THR A 25 -23.30 -28.88 1.24
C THR A 25 -23.84 -28.13 2.44
N VAL A 26 -23.54 -28.62 3.65
CA VAL A 26 -23.73 -27.86 4.87
C VAL A 26 -22.78 -26.66 4.78
N ILE A 27 -23.32 -25.50 4.45
CA ILE A 27 -22.60 -24.22 4.58
C ILE A 27 -22.42 -24.03 6.08
N LEU A 28 -21.26 -24.42 6.61
CA LEU A 28 -20.80 -23.89 7.90
C LEU A 28 -20.63 -22.39 7.68
N LEU A 29 -21.63 -21.62 8.10
CA LEU A 29 -21.45 -20.19 8.36
C LEU A 29 -20.31 -20.11 9.37
N ALA A 30 -19.11 -19.75 8.91
CA ALA A 30 -18.02 -19.42 9.79
C ALA A 30 -18.51 -18.26 10.66
N SER A 31 -18.77 -18.54 11.94
CA SER A 31 -19.08 -17.51 12.90
C SER A 31 -17.96 -16.47 12.85
N PRO A 32 -18.27 -15.16 12.74
CA PRO A 32 -17.24 -14.14 12.81
C PRO A 32 -16.44 -14.38 14.09
N THR A 33 -15.12 -14.53 13.95
CA THR A 33 -14.23 -14.66 15.12
C THR A 33 -14.43 -13.38 15.93
N PRO A 34 -14.83 -13.46 17.21
CA PRO A 34 -15.08 -12.26 17.99
C PRO A 34 -13.81 -11.43 18.02
N ALA A 35 -13.90 -10.16 17.63
CA ALA A 35 -12.82 -9.21 17.79
C ALA A 35 -12.38 -9.27 19.27
N THR A 36 -11.08 -9.49 19.48
CA THR A 36 -10.56 -9.59 20.85
C THR A 36 -10.79 -8.23 21.51
N ALA A 37 -11.33 -8.21 22.73
CA ALA A 37 -11.54 -6.96 23.43
C ALA A 37 -10.19 -6.23 23.57
N LEU A 38 -10.15 -4.95 23.19
CA LEU A 38 -8.95 -4.14 23.29
C LEU A 38 -8.44 -4.10 24.73
N SER A 39 -7.12 -4.02 24.92
CA SER A 39 -6.52 -3.74 26.22
C SER A 39 -6.78 -2.28 26.63
N ASP A 40 -6.55 -1.94 27.90
CA ASP A 40 -6.58 -0.55 28.36
C ASP A 40 -5.54 0.31 27.64
N SER A 41 -4.36 -0.23 27.37
CA SER A 41 -3.31 0.47 26.62
C SER A 41 -3.71 0.75 25.17
N GLN A 42 -4.37 -0.21 24.49
CA GLN A 42 -4.88 -0.02 23.14
C GLN A 42 -6.01 1.01 23.09
N ARG A 43 -6.92 0.99 24.08
CA ARG A 43 -7.95 2.03 24.20
C ARG A 43 -7.35 3.42 24.44
N ALA A 44 -6.35 3.52 25.32
CA ALA A 44 -5.67 4.78 25.58
C ALA A 44 -4.92 5.30 24.33
N CYS A 45 -4.28 4.40 23.57
CA CYS A 45 -3.67 4.73 22.29
C CYS A 45 -4.69 5.29 21.28
N LEU A 46 -5.83 4.59 21.10
CA LEU A 46 -6.89 5.05 20.19
C LEU A 46 -7.59 6.33 20.66
N GLY A 47 -7.52 6.67 21.95
CA GLY A 47 -8.08 7.91 22.49
C GLY A 47 -7.41 9.18 21.94
N LYS A 48 -6.24 9.06 21.30
CA LYS A 48 -5.54 10.16 20.61
C LYS A 48 -5.88 10.26 19.12
N ALA A 49 -6.64 9.32 18.57
CA ALA A 49 -6.90 9.21 17.15
C ALA A 49 -8.35 9.53 16.81
N GLU A 50 -8.59 10.04 15.61
CA GLU A 50 -9.95 10.29 15.11
C GLU A 50 -10.07 9.81 13.67
N ARG A 51 -11.24 9.26 13.33
CA ARG A 51 -11.63 8.95 11.94
C ARG A 51 -13.01 9.51 11.65
N HIS A 52 -13.15 10.22 10.54
CA HIS A 52 -14.46 10.58 10.00
C HIS A 52 -14.45 10.59 8.47
N GLU A 53 -15.64 10.51 7.88
CA GLU A 53 -15.83 10.47 6.42
C GLU A 53 -16.58 11.72 5.94
N ARG A 54 -16.15 12.28 4.81
CA ARG A 54 -16.83 13.41 4.19
C ARG A 54 -16.64 13.41 2.68
N LYS A 55 -17.77 13.35 1.94
CA LYS A 55 -17.81 13.46 0.46
C LYS A 55 -16.84 12.49 -0.26
N GLY A 56 -16.75 11.25 0.21
CA GLY A 56 -15.90 10.21 -0.39
C GLY A 56 -14.46 10.18 0.12
N TRP A 57 -14.06 11.15 0.96
CA TRP A 57 -12.78 11.18 1.64
C TRP A 57 -12.88 10.62 3.05
N ILE A 58 -11.82 9.93 3.47
CA ILE A 58 -11.60 9.51 4.85
C ILE A 58 -10.58 10.48 5.45
N TYR A 59 -10.93 11.11 6.56
CA TYR A 59 -10.01 11.93 7.34
C TYR A 59 -9.58 11.10 8.54
N LEU A 60 -8.26 10.95 8.69
CA LEU A 60 -7.65 10.19 9.77
C LEU A 60 -6.69 11.10 10.51
N HIS A 61 -6.90 11.29 11.81
CA HIS A 61 -5.93 11.89 12.72
C HIS A 61 -5.25 10.79 13.52
N VAL A 62 -3.91 10.80 13.55
CA VAL A 62 -3.09 9.91 14.37
C VAL A 62 -1.99 10.68 15.08
N GLU A 63 -1.69 10.30 16.33
CA GLU A 63 -0.72 10.99 17.16
C GLU A 63 0.08 10.03 18.05
N GLY A 64 1.40 10.23 18.13
CA GLY A 64 2.25 9.58 19.12
C GLY A 64 3.55 9.00 18.56
N ALA A 65 4.08 8.00 19.27
CA ALA A 65 5.26 7.26 18.82
C ALA A 65 4.95 6.44 17.56
N PRO A 66 5.96 6.05 16.74
CA PRO A 66 5.75 5.37 15.46
C PRO A 66 4.81 4.16 15.54
N ARG A 67 5.03 3.27 16.52
CA ARG A 67 4.15 2.11 16.73
C ARG A 67 2.73 2.48 17.17
N GLU A 68 2.54 3.59 17.90
CA GLU A 68 1.20 4.10 18.25
C GLU A 68 0.48 4.65 17.01
N LEU A 69 1.17 5.46 16.19
CA LEU A 69 0.65 5.96 14.91
C LEU A 69 0.18 4.81 14.03
N GLY A 70 1.05 3.81 13.87
CA GLY A 70 0.76 2.61 13.12
C GLY A 70 -0.45 1.85 13.67
N PHE A 71 -0.52 1.64 14.99
CA PHE A 71 -1.66 0.96 15.61
C PHE A 71 -2.98 1.67 15.35
N GLN A 72 -3.00 2.99 15.52
CA GLN A 72 -4.18 3.83 15.26
C GLN A 72 -4.61 3.75 13.79
N HIS A 73 -3.66 3.91 12.87
CA HIS A 73 -3.87 3.79 11.42
C HIS A 73 -4.42 2.41 11.05
N GLY A 74 -3.72 1.35 11.45
CA GLY A 74 -4.09 -0.04 11.15
C GLY A 74 -5.45 -0.44 11.72
N TYR A 75 -5.78 0.00 12.94
CA TYR A 75 -7.06 -0.34 13.57
C TYR A 75 -8.24 0.45 12.96
N LEU A 76 -8.08 1.77 12.81
CA LEU A 76 -9.17 2.64 12.34
C LEU A 76 -9.47 2.46 10.84
N LEU A 77 -8.48 2.07 10.03
CA LEU A 77 -8.64 1.81 8.59
C LEU A 77 -8.62 0.32 8.24
N ALA A 78 -8.86 -0.58 9.19
CA ALA A 78 -8.66 -2.01 8.99
C ALA A 78 -9.43 -2.58 7.78
N LYS A 79 -10.66 -2.09 7.56
CA LYS A 79 -11.51 -2.50 6.43
C LYS A 79 -10.93 -2.03 5.10
N GLU A 80 -10.51 -0.78 5.03
CA GLU A 80 -9.95 -0.16 3.84
C GLU A 80 -8.60 -0.77 3.48
N ILE A 81 -7.74 -1.00 4.47
CA ILE A 81 -6.44 -1.66 4.27
C ILE A 81 -6.62 -3.09 3.76
N ALA A 82 -7.56 -3.85 4.34
CA ALA A 82 -7.87 -5.20 3.86
C ALA A 82 -8.32 -5.22 2.40
N GLU A 83 -9.13 -4.24 1.99
CA GLU A 83 -9.58 -4.11 0.60
C GLU A 83 -8.45 -3.69 -0.33
N CYS A 84 -7.60 -2.73 0.07
CA CYS A 84 -6.44 -2.31 -0.73
C CYS A 84 -5.46 -3.49 -0.93
N LEU A 85 -5.17 -4.26 0.12
CA LEU A 85 -4.35 -5.47 0.02
C LEU A 85 -4.97 -6.51 -0.93
N ARG A 86 -6.30 -6.73 -0.86
CA ARG A 86 -7.02 -7.62 -1.77
C ARG A 86 -6.90 -7.16 -3.22
N VAL A 87 -7.08 -5.86 -3.48
CA VAL A 87 -7.00 -5.28 -4.82
C VAL A 87 -5.57 -5.37 -5.36
N ARG A 88 -4.54 -4.98 -4.60
CA ARG A 88 -3.14 -5.06 -5.04
C ARG A 88 -2.66 -6.48 -5.30
N ARG A 89 -3.10 -7.46 -4.50
CA ARG A 89 -2.89 -8.88 -4.79
C ARG A 89 -3.43 -9.28 -6.16
N VAL A 90 -4.69 -8.94 -6.45
CA VAL A 90 -5.33 -9.28 -7.74
C VAL A 90 -4.63 -8.56 -8.90
N MET A 91 -4.27 -7.29 -8.74
CA MET A 91 -3.54 -6.52 -9.75
C MET A 91 -2.18 -7.15 -10.04
N TRP A 92 -1.42 -7.46 -9.00
CA TRP A 92 -0.12 -8.12 -9.12
C TRP A 92 -0.24 -9.45 -9.86
N GLU A 93 -1.10 -10.35 -9.40
CA GLU A 93 -1.24 -11.69 -9.98
C GLU A 93 -1.67 -11.61 -11.45
N ASN A 94 -2.58 -10.69 -11.78
CA ASN A 94 -3.02 -10.47 -13.15
C ASN A 94 -1.92 -9.89 -14.07
N GLN A 95 -1.13 -8.93 -13.58
CA GLN A 95 -0.13 -8.23 -14.41
C GLN A 95 1.21 -8.99 -14.51
N SER A 96 1.58 -9.69 -13.45
CA SER A 96 2.86 -10.39 -13.34
C SER A 96 2.79 -11.87 -13.71
N ALA A 97 1.60 -12.49 -13.59
CA ALA A 97 1.42 -13.95 -13.59
C ALA A 97 2.17 -14.69 -12.47
N MET A 98 2.56 -13.97 -11.41
CA MET A 98 3.22 -14.51 -10.23
C MET A 98 2.31 -14.35 -9.01
N GLU A 99 2.36 -15.31 -8.10
CA GLU A 99 1.60 -15.25 -6.83
C GLU A 99 2.04 -14.04 -5.99
N TRP A 100 1.10 -13.42 -5.26
CA TRP A 100 1.44 -12.32 -4.34
C TRP A 100 2.40 -12.74 -3.23
N SER A 101 2.24 -13.96 -2.68
CA SER A 101 3.15 -14.48 -1.65
C SER A 101 4.60 -14.61 -2.16
N TRP A 102 4.78 -14.89 -3.45
CA TRP A 102 6.10 -14.89 -4.07
C TRP A 102 6.71 -13.49 -4.10
N LEU A 103 5.92 -12.45 -4.39
CA LEU A 103 6.39 -11.07 -4.31
C LEU A 103 6.77 -10.69 -2.88
N VAL A 104 5.93 -11.02 -1.89
CA VAL A 104 6.20 -10.73 -0.47
C VAL A 104 7.53 -11.36 -0.02
N GLU A 105 7.79 -12.61 -0.39
CA GLU A 105 9.07 -13.29 -0.05
C GLU A 105 10.29 -12.65 -0.72
N ARG A 106 10.12 -12.06 -1.90
CA ARG A 106 11.19 -11.33 -2.59
C ARG A 106 11.39 -9.95 -1.99
N SER A 107 10.30 -9.22 -1.77
CA SER A 107 10.29 -7.91 -1.13
C SER A 107 10.92 -7.98 0.25
N SER A 108 10.66 -9.00 1.07
CA SER A 108 11.25 -9.10 2.40
C SER A 108 12.78 -9.20 2.41
N LYS A 109 13.38 -9.73 1.34
CA LYS A 109 14.84 -9.80 1.18
C LYS A 109 15.43 -8.51 0.60
N LEU A 110 14.63 -7.81 -0.22
CA LEU A 110 15.03 -6.59 -0.91
C LEU A 110 14.83 -5.34 -0.03
N PHE A 111 13.64 -5.18 0.53
CA PHE A 111 13.21 -3.94 1.18
C PHE A 111 13.37 -3.99 2.69
N THR A 112 12.87 -5.02 3.38
CA THR A 112 12.86 -5.05 4.86
C THR A 112 14.22 -4.71 5.51
N PRO A 113 15.39 -5.21 5.03
CA PRO A 113 16.69 -4.87 5.61
C PRO A 113 17.13 -3.41 5.42
N ARG A 114 16.39 -2.65 4.61
CA ARG A 114 16.69 -1.27 4.19
C ARG A 114 15.62 -0.27 4.62
N VAL A 115 14.56 -0.76 5.26
CA VAL A 115 13.60 0.09 5.98
C VAL A 115 14.24 0.46 7.31
N ASP A 116 14.23 1.75 7.64
CA ASP A 116 14.75 2.23 8.90
C ASP A 116 13.88 1.76 10.10
N ALA A 117 14.43 1.88 11.31
CA ALA A 117 13.78 1.37 12.49
C ALA A 117 12.48 2.10 12.85
N GLU A 118 12.38 3.40 12.54
CA GLU A 118 11.19 4.21 12.84
C GLU A 118 10.02 3.79 11.93
N SER A 119 10.27 3.70 10.62
CA SER A 119 9.31 3.18 9.64
C SER A 119 8.88 1.74 9.94
N LEU A 120 9.79 0.87 10.39
CA LEU A 120 9.45 -0.50 10.77
C LEU A 120 8.54 -0.57 12.01
N GLU A 121 8.74 0.30 13.00
CA GLU A 121 7.87 0.36 14.18
C GLU A 121 6.47 0.85 13.81
N GLU A 122 6.34 1.82 12.90
CA GLU A 122 5.03 2.22 12.37
C GLU A 122 4.33 1.09 11.60
N ILE A 123 5.06 0.40 10.72
CA ILE A 123 4.53 -0.77 9.99
C ILE A 123 4.09 -1.87 10.97
N ASP A 124 4.87 -2.14 12.01
CA ASP A 124 4.48 -3.10 13.06
C ASP A 124 3.21 -2.68 13.78
N GLY A 125 3.09 -1.39 14.10
CA GLY A 125 1.87 -0.82 14.64
C GLY A 125 0.68 -1.10 13.72
N ILE A 126 0.81 -0.88 12.41
CA ILE A 126 -0.25 -1.17 11.44
C ILE A 126 -0.66 -2.65 11.51
N VAL A 127 0.30 -3.57 11.54
CA VAL A 127 0.04 -5.02 11.65
C VAL A 127 -0.70 -5.34 12.95
N GLU A 128 -0.32 -4.73 14.08
CA GLU A 128 -0.99 -4.91 15.37
C GLU A 128 -2.41 -4.35 15.38
N GLY A 129 -2.62 -3.17 14.80
CA GLY A 129 -3.92 -2.54 14.67
C GLY A 129 -4.87 -3.38 13.82
N LEU A 130 -4.38 -3.88 12.68
CA LEU A 130 -5.11 -4.81 11.82
C LEU A 130 -5.48 -6.10 12.56
N ALA A 131 -4.52 -6.69 13.29
CA ALA A 131 -4.76 -7.90 14.07
C ALA A 131 -5.83 -7.70 15.15
N ALA A 132 -5.80 -6.56 15.85
CA ALA A 132 -6.81 -6.19 16.84
C ALA A 132 -8.21 -5.98 16.21
N ALA A 133 -8.27 -5.56 14.96
CA ALA A 133 -9.49 -5.47 14.16
C ALA A 133 -9.88 -6.80 13.46
N GLY A 134 -9.13 -7.88 13.67
CA GLY A 134 -9.40 -9.21 13.11
C GLY A 134 -8.89 -9.42 11.68
N VAL A 135 -8.08 -8.51 11.15
CA VAL A 135 -7.42 -8.62 9.84
C VAL A 135 -6.02 -9.19 10.02
N LYS A 136 -5.71 -10.29 9.32
CA LYS A 136 -4.39 -10.93 9.39
C LYS A 136 -3.51 -10.43 8.26
N THR A 137 -2.29 -10.03 8.60
CA THR A 137 -1.23 -9.66 7.68
C THR A 137 0.13 -9.91 8.35
N SER A 138 1.23 -9.54 7.70
CA SER A 138 2.58 -9.60 8.25
C SER A 138 3.34 -8.30 7.95
N ARG A 139 4.40 -8.02 8.71
CA ARG A 139 5.32 -6.91 8.45
C ARG A 139 5.79 -6.92 6.98
N ASP A 140 6.24 -8.07 6.51
CA ASP A 140 6.77 -8.22 5.14
C ASP A 140 5.69 -7.96 4.06
N GLU A 141 4.43 -8.32 4.32
CA GLU A 141 3.32 -8.01 3.41
C GLU A 141 3.03 -6.50 3.38
N ILE A 142 3.08 -5.81 4.53
CA ILE A 142 2.90 -4.35 4.59
C ILE A 142 4.08 -3.60 3.97
N VAL A 143 5.32 -4.10 4.12
CA VAL A 143 6.50 -3.56 3.43
C VAL A 143 6.36 -3.72 1.91
N ALA A 144 5.96 -4.92 1.44
CA ALA A 144 5.70 -5.14 0.01
C ALA A 144 4.56 -4.27 -0.53
N PHE A 145 3.54 -4.02 0.30
CA PHE A 145 2.42 -3.16 -0.04
C PHE A 145 2.82 -1.69 -0.14
N ASN A 146 3.59 -1.16 0.81
CA ASN A 146 4.11 0.22 0.79
C ASN A 146 5.09 0.46 -0.36
N GLY A 147 5.87 -0.56 -0.73
CA GLY A 147 6.80 -0.54 -1.85
C GLY A 147 6.22 -1.03 -3.18
N TYR A 148 4.90 -1.18 -3.29
CA TYR A 148 4.27 -1.87 -4.42
C TYR A 148 4.59 -1.24 -5.77
N PHE A 149 4.54 0.09 -5.88
CA PHE A 149 4.80 0.78 -7.15
C PHE A 149 6.24 0.58 -7.62
N GLU A 150 7.20 0.71 -6.71
CA GLU A 150 8.61 0.49 -7.02
C GLU A 150 8.87 -0.96 -7.48
N LEU A 151 8.24 -1.93 -6.80
CA LEU A 151 8.34 -3.34 -7.15
C LEU A 151 7.67 -3.68 -8.49
N ALA A 152 6.45 -3.20 -8.71
CA ALA A 152 5.64 -3.55 -9.87
C ALA A 152 6.10 -2.83 -11.15
N TRP A 153 6.61 -1.59 -11.03
CA TRP A 153 6.92 -0.74 -12.18
C TRP A 153 8.40 -0.70 -12.55
N TYR A 154 9.32 -1.00 -11.63
CA TYR A 154 10.76 -0.91 -11.90
C TYR A 154 11.47 -2.24 -11.68
N TRP A 155 11.35 -2.83 -10.49
CA TRP A 155 12.02 -4.09 -10.19
C TRP A 155 11.50 -5.26 -11.04
N TRP A 156 10.18 -5.46 -11.09
CA TRP A 156 9.61 -6.59 -11.82
C TRP A 156 9.86 -6.52 -13.33
N PRO A 157 9.72 -5.36 -14.01
CA PRO A 157 10.11 -5.25 -15.42
C PRO A 157 11.58 -5.57 -15.67
N LYS A 158 12.50 -5.15 -14.78
CA LYS A 158 13.92 -5.53 -14.84
C LYS A 158 14.11 -7.04 -14.73
N GLU A 159 13.43 -7.72 -13.80
CA GLU A 159 13.52 -9.18 -13.66
C GLU A 159 12.88 -9.91 -14.84
N LYS A 160 11.73 -9.43 -15.32
CA LYS A 160 11.00 -10.03 -16.45
C LYS A 160 11.82 -10.03 -17.74
N LYS A 161 12.59 -8.96 -18.00
CA LYS A 161 13.53 -8.87 -19.15
C LYS A 161 14.58 -9.99 -19.15
N LYS A 162 14.90 -10.61 -18.00
CA LYS A 162 15.82 -11.76 -17.92
C LYS A 162 15.18 -13.08 -18.35
N ILE A 163 13.85 -13.14 -18.41
CA ILE A 163 13.06 -14.36 -18.65
C ILE A 163 12.44 -14.34 -20.04
N ILE A 164 11.96 -13.18 -20.49
CA ILE A 164 11.25 -13.00 -21.76
C ILE A 164 11.84 -11.80 -22.48
N GLU A 165 12.32 -12.01 -23.71
CA GLU A 165 12.70 -10.93 -24.62
C GLU A 165 11.46 -10.32 -25.28
N GLY A 166 11.38 -8.99 -25.32
CA GLY A 166 10.28 -8.27 -25.97
C GLY A 166 8.97 -8.34 -25.17
N GLY A 167 8.66 -7.25 -24.47
CA GLY A 167 7.37 -7.01 -23.82
C GLY A 167 6.80 -5.65 -24.23
N PRO A 168 5.50 -5.42 -24.03
CA PRO A 168 4.94 -4.10 -24.23
C PRO A 168 5.65 -3.09 -23.32
N SER A 169 5.89 -1.88 -23.83
CA SER A 169 6.39 -0.78 -23.01
C SER A 169 5.42 -0.53 -21.85
N PRO A 170 5.94 -0.17 -20.66
CA PRO A 170 5.10 0.29 -19.58
C PRO A 170 4.17 1.42 -20.05
N ALA A 171 2.97 1.48 -19.47
CA ALA A 171 2.12 2.64 -19.67
C ALA A 171 2.83 3.88 -19.11
N ARG A 172 2.66 5.03 -19.77
CA ARG A 172 3.19 6.30 -19.23
C ARG A 172 2.58 6.56 -17.86
N GLN A 173 3.43 6.70 -16.86
CA GLN A 173 3.08 7.26 -15.57
C GLN A 173 3.02 8.77 -15.72
N ALA A 174 2.02 9.40 -15.10
CA ALA A 174 1.90 10.84 -15.06
C ALA A 174 1.04 11.24 -13.88
N CYS A 175 1.40 12.35 -13.25
CA CYS A 175 0.47 13.17 -12.48
C CYS A 175 0.51 14.58 -13.05
N SER A 176 -0.24 15.52 -12.47
CA SER A 176 -0.10 16.94 -12.81
C SER A 176 0.02 17.75 -11.54
N SER A 177 0.96 18.70 -11.52
CA SER A 177 1.16 19.62 -10.41
C SER A 177 1.37 21.05 -10.92
N PHE A 178 0.94 22.03 -10.14
CA PHE A 178 1.34 23.42 -10.33
C PHE A 178 1.59 24.09 -8.98
N VAL A 179 2.45 25.10 -9.00
CA VAL A 179 2.72 25.96 -7.85
C VAL A 179 2.71 27.43 -8.26
N ALA A 180 2.05 28.27 -7.46
CA ALA A 180 2.06 29.72 -7.57
C ALA A 180 2.41 30.34 -6.22
N THR A 181 3.21 31.42 -6.24
CA THR A 181 3.69 32.10 -5.02
C THR A 181 3.81 33.61 -5.23
N GLY A 182 3.96 34.37 -4.14
CA GLY A 182 4.26 35.80 -4.19
C GLY A 182 3.18 36.60 -4.92
N SER A 183 3.56 37.44 -5.88
CA SER A 183 2.61 38.28 -6.62
C SER A 183 1.59 37.50 -7.48
N PHE A 184 1.74 36.18 -7.62
CA PHE A 184 0.79 35.32 -8.32
C PHE A 184 -0.32 34.77 -7.41
N THR A 185 -0.28 35.03 -6.10
CA THR A 185 -1.29 34.59 -5.12
C THR A 185 -1.88 35.79 -4.36
N ALA A 186 -3.08 35.62 -3.81
CA ALA A 186 -3.86 36.73 -3.24
C ALA A 186 -3.21 37.36 -1.98
N ASP A 187 -2.47 36.57 -1.22
CA ASP A 187 -1.84 36.95 0.04
C ASP A 187 -0.30 36.82 0.01
N GLY A 188 0.29 36.53 -1.15
CA GLY A 188 1.72 36.26 -1.28
C GLY A 188 2.15 34.85 -0.85
N GLY A 189 1.23 34.04 -0.32
CA GLY A 189 1.48 32.68 0.14
C GLY A 189 1.67 31.67 -0.98
N VAL A 190 1.81 30.40 -0.63
CA VAL A 190 1.96 29.28 -1.58
C VAL A 190 0.59 28.69 -1.91
N VAL A 191 0.29 28.59 -3.20
CA VAL A 191 -0.81 27.77 -3.73
C VAL A 191 -0.19 26.63 -4.52
N LEU A 192 -0.33 25.41 -4.01
CA LEU A 192 0.08 24.19 -4.69
C LEU A 192 -1.16 23.33 -4.95
N ALA A 193 -1.29 22.80 -6.15
CA ALA A 193 -2.29 21.80 -6.46
C ALA A 193 -1.66 20.60 -7.16
N HIS A 194 -2.20 19.43 -6.85
CA HIS A 194 -1.78 18.15 -7.40
C HIS A 194 -2.99 17.35 -7.87
N ASN A 195 -2.88 16.71 -9.02
CA ASN A 195 -3.87 15.77 -9.55
C ASN A 195 -3.20 14.43 -9.83
N THR A 196 -3.41 13.51 -8.90
CA THR A 196 -3.02 12.10 -8.98
C THR A 196 -3.71 11.41 -10.16
N MET A 197 -2.96 10.70 -11.01
CA MET A 197 -3.53 9.87 -12.06
C MET A 197 -3.09 8.42 -11.89
N PHE A 198 -4.06 7.52 -11.79
CA PHE A 198 -3.85 6.08 -11.65
C PHE A 198 -4.86 5.32 -12.51
N ASP A 199 -4.65 4.00 -12.62
CA ASP A 199 -5.69 3.12 -13.13
C ASP A 199 -6.88 3.07 -12.16
N TYR A 200 -8.08 2.76 -12.66
CA TYR A 200 -9.28 2.72 -11.82
C TYR A 200 -9.20 1.80 -10.60
N PRO A 201 -8.53 0.63 -10.65
CA PRO A 201 -8.29 -0.20 -9.46
C PRO A 201 -7.43 0.50 -8.39
N GLY A 202 -6.60 1.48 -8.76
CA GLY A 202 -5.80 2.32 -7.87
C GLY A 202 -6.50 3.58 -7.34
N ALA A 203 -7.82 3.71 -7.52
CA ALA A 203 -8.59 4.85 -7.04
C ALA A 203 -8.91 4.80 -5.52
N ASP A 204 -8.02 4.22 -4.73
CA ASP A 204 -8.10 4.00 -3.28
C ASP A 204 -7.23 4.96 -2.45
N ALA A 205 -6.55 5.93 -3.09
CA ALA A 205 -5.87 7.04 -2.41
C ALA A 205 -6.84 8.12 -1.89
N ASN A 206 -7.85 7.72 -1.11
CA ASN A 206 -8.92 8.59 -0.63
C ASN A 206 -8.82 8.95 0.86
N VAL A 207 -7.62 8.82 1.44
CA VAL A 207 -7.34 9.20 2.82
C VAL A 207 -6.62 10.54 2.85
N ILE A 208 -7.09 11.48 3.65
CA ILE A 208 -6.33 12.62 4.13
C ILE A 208 -5.90 12.29 5.56
N ILE A 209 -4.60 12.05 5.76
CA ILE A 209 -4.05 11.74 7.08
C ILE A 209 -3.41 13.00 7.67
N ASP A 210 -3.79 13.30 8.89
CA ASP A 210 -3.20 14.29 9.79
C ASP A 210 -2.35 13.55 10.82
N LEU A 211 -1.05 13.51 10.58
CA LEU A 211 -0.07 12.73 11.33
C LEU A 211 0.72 13.66 12.26
N VAL A 212 0.63 13.43 13.57
CA VAL A 212 1.35 14.18 14.61
C VAL A 212 2.37 13.25 15.28
N PRO A 213 3.63 13.21 14.81
CA PRO A 213 4.60 12.29 15.35
C PRO A 213 5.17 12.82 16.67
N ALA A 214 5.55 11.92 17.58
CA ALA A 214 6.20 12.29 18.85
C ALA A 214 7.55 13.01 18.65
N LYS A 215 8.18 12.85 17.49
CA LYS A 215 9.39 13.54 17.05
C LYS A 215 9.25 13.88 15.57
N GLY A 216 9.79 15.03 15.15
CA GLY A 216 9.68 15.47 13.77
C GLY A 216 8.66 16.59 13.62
N GLN A 217 7.97 16.63 12.48
CA GLN A 217 7.01 17.67 12.13
C GLN A 217 5.64 17.03 11.90
N ARG A 218 4.57 17.75 12.21
CA ARG A 218 3.21 17.33 11.85
C ARG A 218 3.06 17.36 10.33
N ILE A 219 2.43 16.35 9.75
CA ILE A 219 2.23 16.21 8.31
C ILE A 219 0.73 16.02 8.04
N LEU A 220 0.18 16.83 7.14
CA LEU A 220 -1.10 16.58 6.49
C LEU A 220 -0.85 16.12 5.07
N MET A 221 -1.25 14.90 4.72
CA MET A 221 -1.01 14.35 3.38
C MET A 221 -2.19 13.55 2.83
N GLN A 222 -2.28 13.46 1.51
CA GLN A 222 -3.10 12.45 0.85
C GLN A 222 -2.35 11.11 0.87
N THR A 223 -3.03 10.00 1.16
CA THR A 223 -2.39 8.67 1.16
C THR A 223 -3.37 7.55 0.78
N PHE A 224 -2.80 6.36 0.55
CA PHE A 224 -3.53 5.10 0.49
C PHE A 224 -3.71 4.52 1.90
N PRO A 225 -4.84 3.86 2.21
CA PRO A 225 -5.00 3.14 3.46
C PRO A 225 -3.86 2.14 3.70
N GLY A 226 -3.15 2.28 4.82
CA GLY A 226 -2.06 1.38 5.23
C GLY A 226 -0.69 1.74 4.66
N TRP A 227 -0.57 2.88 3.98
CA TRP A 227 0.71 3.42 3.55
C TRP A 227 1.25 4.41 4.59
N ILE A 228 2.54 4.30 4.92
CA ILE A 228 3.22 5.20 5.87
C ILE A 228 3.76 6.47 5.19
N HIS A 229 3.57 6.56 3.88
CA HIS A 229 3.96 7.68 3.02
C HIS A 229 2.76 8.08 2.15
N SER A 230 2.90 9.14 1.35
CA SER A 230 1.79 9.62 0.53
C SER A 230 1.50 8.67 -0.64
N GLY A 231 2.53 8.27 -1.40
CA GLY A 231 2.41 7.43 -2.60
C GLY A 231 1.73 8.09 -3.79
N THR A 232 0.89 9.08 -3.54
CA THR A 232 0.46 10.09 -4.52
C THR A 232 1.35 11.32 -4.51
N ASP A 233 2.04 11.51 -3.38
CA ASP A 233 2.90 12.63 -3.02
C ASP A 233 2.22 13.99 -3.13
N PHE A 234 1.40 14.26 -2.10
CA PHE A 234 0.91 15.59 -1.75
C PHE A 234 0.94 15.73 -0.23
N PHE A 235 1.70 16.69 0.28
CA PHE A 235 1.84 16.91 1.72
C PHE A 235 2.03 18.38 2.10
N ILE A 236 1.65 18.71 3.32
CA ILE A 236 1.90 19.99 4.00
C ILE A 236 2.44 19.67 5.40
N THR A 237 3.47 20.39 5.85
CA THR A 237 4.03 20.22 7.19
C THR A 237 3.87 21.47 8.06
N ASP A 238 3.91 21.31 9.39
CA ASP A 238 3.92 22.44 10.33
C ASP A 238 5.24 23.24 10.34
N ALA A 239 6.30 22.73 9.69
CA ALA A 239 7.49 23.50 9.34
C ALA A 239 7.24 24.52 8.20
N GLY A 240 6.05 24.54 7.61
CA GLY A 240 5.71 25.41 6.49
C GLY A 240 6.22 24.90 5.15
N LEU A 241 6.49 23.59 5.03
CA LEU A 241 6.81 22.96 3.75
C LEU A 241 5.55 22.41 3.11
N VAL A 242 5.43 22.58 1.79
CA VAL A 242 4.42 21.94 0.96
C VAL A 242 5.09 21.32 -0.24
N GLY A 243 4.68 20.12 -0.62
CA GLY A 243 5.30 19.38 -1.70
C GLY A 243 4.31 18.53 -2.48
N SER A 244 4.65 18.32 -3.75
CA SER A 244 4.08 17.26 -4.57
C SER A 244 5.07 16.78 -5.61
N GLU A 245 4.88 15.59 -6.15
CA GLU A 245 5.66 15.09 -7.28
C GLU A 245 4.81 14.91 -8.54
N THR A 246 5.48 14.62 -9.66
CA THR A 246 4.82 14.03 -10.82
C THR A 246 5.78 13.04 -11.44
N THR A 247 5.37 11.79 -11.52
CA THR A 247 6.28 10.72 -11.92
C THR A 247 6.83 10.97 -13.32
N ILE A 248 8.16 11.07 -13.43
CA ILE A 248 8.85 10.97 -14.71
C ILE A 248 9.10 9.47 -14.91
N GLY A 249 8.38 8.84 -15.85
CA GLY A 249 8.45 7.40 -16.07
C GLY A 249 9.67 6.94 -16.87
N ASP A 250 9.69 5.66 -17.25
CA ASP A 250 10.65 5.04 -18.18
C ASP A 250 12.13 5.06 -17.75
N PHE A 251 12.41 5.23 -16.45
CA PHE A 251 13.77 5.09 -15.93
C PHE A 251 14.22 3.63 -15.86
N GLU A 252 15.48 3.39 -16.21
CA GLU A 252 16.19 2.14 -15.93
C GLU A 252 17.21 2.35 -14.80
N GLY A 253 17.67 1.26 -14.18
CA GLY A 253 18.73 1.32 -13.17
C GLY A 253 18.28 0.98 -11.74
N PHE A 254 17.16 0.29 -11.57
CA PHE A 254 16.74 -0.19 -10.25
C PHE A 254 17.87 -0.93 -9.53
N ASP A 255 18.31 -0.38 -8.39
CA ASP A 255 19.36 -0.95 -7.54
C ASP A 255 18.74 -1.65 -6.33
N GLU A 256 18.83 -2.99 -6.32
CA GLU A 256 18.36 -3.85 -5.24
C GLU A 256 19.09 -3.60 -3.90
N LYS A 257 20.18 -2.82 -3.91
CA LYS A 257 20.92 -2.43 -2.72
C LYS A 257 20.55 -1.07 -2.17
N ALA A 258 19.83 -0.24 -2.93
CA ALA A 258 19.44 1.11 -2.52
C ALA A 258 18.26 1.12 -1.55
N ILE A 259 18.10 2.25 -0.84
CA ILE A 259 16.96 2.48 0.06
C ILE A 259 15.69 2.63 -0.81
N PRO A 260 14.61 1.86 -0.53
CA PRO A 260 13.36 1.95 -1.27
C PRO A 260 12.80 3.37 -1.28
N GLU A 261 12.09 3.71 -2.35
CA GLU A 261 11.53 5.05 -2.54
C GLU A 261 10.61 5.46 -1.39
N PHE A 262 9.68 4.57 -1.01
CA PHE A 262 8.73 4.88 0.06
C PHE A 262 9.41 5.20 1.39
N VAL A 263 10.59 4.64 1.68
CA VAL A 263 11.34 4.91 2.92
C VAL A 263 12.01 6.29 2.87
N ARG A 264 12.39 6.75 1.67
CA ARG A 264 13.00 8.08 1.47
C ARG A 264 11.97 9.20 1.45
N ALA A 265 10.69 8.86 1.25
CA ALA A 265 9.57 9.79 1.16
C ALA A 265 8.85 10.03 2.50
N VAL A 266 9.15 9.24 3.55
CA VAL A 266 8.63 9.38 4.92
C VAL A 266 9.27 10.55 5.66
#